data_AF-A0A2E4FN12-F1
#
_entry.id   AF-A0A2E4FN12-F1
#
_cell.length_a   1.000
_cell.length_b   1.000
_cell.length_c   1.000
_cell.angle_alpha   90.00
_cell.angle_beta   90.00
_cell.angle_gamma   90.00
#
_symmetry.space_group_name_H-M   'P 1'
#
loop_
_entity.id
_entity.type
_entity.pdbx_description
1 polymer ?
#
loop_
_entity_poly.entity_id
_entity_poly.type
_entity_poly.pdbx_seq_one_letter_code
_entity_poly.pdbx_strand_id
1 'polypeptide(L)'
;MTGLADWAPNPHALIVHLPIGLLVTAVVVDVLAVVRRDPTTLRLVSTGLHVGGTVMLIVAYLTGRDAAPEVFTPGLAQAVVTRHWDQALWCVWYFGLTTAGRVGLQMRYGRLGRSAAAGLAVVGVGGVLLLATVAELGGRLVYEYGVGVAAPVGDRTLN
;
A
#
# COMPACT_ATOMS: atom_id res chain seq x y z
N MET A 1 21.00 -14.39 -20.19
CA MET A 1 20.59 -14.55 -18.77
C MET A 1 19.27 -13.83 -18.64
N THR A 2 18.16 -14.54 -18.73
CA THR A 2 16.79 -13.99 -18.69
C THR A 2 16.47 -13.56 -17.27
N GLY A 3 16.88 -12.35 -16.92
CA GLY A 3 16.65 -11.75 -15.61
C GLY A 3 15.22 -11.21 -15.52
N LEU A 4 14.73 -11.03 -14.29
CA LEU A 4 13.43 -10.43 -13.95
C LEU A 4 13.10 -9.14 -14.73
N ALA A 5 14.12 -8.43 -15.23
CA ALA A 5 14.02 -7.19 -15.99
C ALA A 5 13.28 -7.31 -17.35
N ASP A 6 13.29 -8.47 -18.03
CA ASP A 6 12.72 -8.59 -19.37
C ASP A 6 11.17 -8.63 -19.39
N TRP A 7 10.55 -9.15 -18.32
CA TRP A 7 9.08 -9.31 -18.22
C TRP A 7 8.45 -8.41 -17.14
N ALA A 8 9.22 -7.96 -16.15
CA ALA A 8 8.81 -7.00 -15.14
C ALA A 8 9.87 -5.89 -15.01
N PRO A 9 9.83 -4.87 -15.89
CA PRO A 9 10.77 -3.74 -15.87
C PRO A 9 10.75 -2.99 -14.52
N ASN A 10 9.66 -3.11 -13.78
CA ASN A 10 9.51 -2.53 -12.45
C ASN A 10 8.85 -3.54 -11.47
N PRO A 11 9.64 -4.36 -10.74
CA PRO A 11 9.11 -5.33 -9.78
C PRO A 11 8.35 -4.67 -8.63
N HIS A 12 8.65 -3.41 -8.30
CA HIS A 12 7.92 -2.66 -7.28
C HIS A 12 6.44 -2.46 -7.67
N ALA A 13 6.12 -2.27 -8.96
CA ALA A 13 4.74 -2.19 -9.44
C ALA A 13 3.94 -3.48 -9.17
N LEU A 14 4.60 -4.65 -9.14
CA LEU A 14 3.93 -5.90 -8.78
C LEU A 14 3.70 -6.00 -7.26
N ILE A 15 4.70 -5.57 -6.49
CA ILE A 15 4.70 -5.65 -5.02
C ILE A 15 3.63 -4.75 -4.40
N VAL A 16 3.33 -3.59 -5.01
CA VAL A 16 2.32 -2.65 -4.47
C VAL A 16 0.88 -3.17 -4.52
N HIS A 17 0.56 -4.16 -5.38
CA HIS A 17 -0.80 -4.73 -5.45
C HIS A 17 -1.15 -5.56 -4.20
N LEU A 18 -0.15 -6.22 -3.62
CA LEU A 18 -0.32 -7.08 -2.46
C LEU A 18 -0.84 -6.30 -1.22
N PRO A 19 -0.20 -5.21 -0.75
CA PRO A 19 -0.72 -4.44 0.38
C PRO A 19 -2.08 -3.80 0.07
N ILE A 20 -2.32 -3.36 -1.17
CA ILE A 20 -3.63 -2.80 -1.56
C ILE A 20 -4.74 -3.84 -1.39
N GLY A 21 -4.56 -5.03 -1.97
CA GLY A 21 -5.54 -6.11 -1.86
C GLY A 21 -5.78 -6.53 -0.41
N LEU A 22 -4.71 -6.72 0.38
CA LEU A 22 -4.83 -7.13 1.79
C LEU A 22 -5.55 -6.08 2.64
N LEU A 23 -5.14 -4.82 2.55
CA LEU A 23 -5.69 -3.75 3.39
C LEU A 23 -7.14 -3.41 3.02
N VAL A 24 -7.47 -3.35 1.72
CA VAL A 24 -8.86 -3.15 1.28
C VAL A 24 -9.74 -4.30 1.76
N THR A 25 -9.28 -5.54 1.61
CA THR A 25 -10.02 -6.71 2.09
C THR A 25 -10.18 -6.68 3.61
N ALA A 26 -9.15 -6.25 4.36
CA ALA A 26 -9.23 -6.10 5.81
C ALA A 26 -10.37 -5.16 6.24
N VAL A 27 -10.49 -4.03 5.55
CA VAL A 27 -11.52 -3.02 5.82
C VAL A 27 -12.92 -3.53 5.45
N VAL A 28 -13.06 -4.25 4.34
CA VAL A 28 -14.34 -4.91 3.99
C VAL A 28 -14.76 -5.91 5.07
N VAL A 29 -13.81 -6.73 5.56
CA VAL A 29 -14.07 -7.69 6.63
C VAL A 29 -14.43 -6.97 7.94
N ASP A 30 -13.83 -5.82 8.23
CA ASP A 30 -14.20 -4.98 9.38
C ASP A 30 -15.64 -4.49 9.31
N VAL A 31 -16.05 -3.94 8.16
CA VAL A 31 -17.43 -3.48 7.95
C VAL A 31 -18.40 -4.66 8.10
N LEU A 32 -18.08 -5.82 7.53
CA LEU A 32 -18.90 -7.03 7.68
C LEU A 32 -18.98 -7.50 9.14
N ALA A 33 -17.88 -7.39 9.90
CA ALA A 33 -17.82 -7.73 11.32
C ALA A 33 -18.62 -6.78 12.22
N VAL A 34 -18.95 -5.57 11.76
CA VAL A 34 -19.83 -4.65 12.50
C VAL A 34 -21.30 -5.05 12.31
N VAL A 35 -21.67 -5.49 11.11
CA VAL A 35 -23.06 -5.84 10.75
C VAL A 35 -23.44 -7.25 11.23
N ARG A 36 -22.49 -8.18 11.34
CA ARG A 36 -22.76 -9.57 11.78
C ARG A 36 -23.03 -9.69 13.29
N ARG A 37 -23.91 -10.63 13.65
CA ARG A 37 -24.24 -10.97 15.05
C ARG A 37 -23.10 -11.68 15.79
N ASP A 38 -22.40 -12.59 15.11
CA ASP A 38 -21.19 -13.25 15.63
C ASP A 38 -19.96 -12.83 14.79
N PRO A 39 -19.22 -11.80 15.25
CA PRO A 39 -18.10 -11.26 14.50
C PRO A 39 -16.75 -11.85 14.92
N THR A 40 -16.72 -12.88 15.76
CA THR A 40 -15.49 -13.30 16.45
C THR A 40 -14.41 -13.76 15.46
N THR A 41 -14.77 -14.64 14.52
CA THR A 41 -13.88 -15.11 13.45
C THR A 41 -13.50 -14.00 12.47
N LEU A 42 -14.47 -13.16 12.07
CA LEU A 42 -14.23 -12.05 11.14
C LEU A 42 -13.22 -11.04 11.71
N ARG A 43 -13.27 -10.78 13.02
CA ARG A 43 -12.34 -9.88 13.70
C ARG A 43 -10.92 -10.45 13.74
N LEU A 44 -10.77 -11.76 13.97
CA LEU A 44 -9.46 -12.41 13.93
C LEU A 44 -8.85 -12.35 12.53
N VAL A 45 -9.64 -12.70 11.51
CA VAL A 45 -9.24 -12.62 10.10
C VAL A 45 -8.85 -11.18 9.75
N SER A 46 -9.67 -10.20 10.10
CA SER A 46 -9.40 -8.79 9.84
C SER A 46 -8.10 -8.31 10.51
N THR A 47 -7.83 -8.68 11.77
CA THR A 47 -6.55 -8.37 12.41
C THR A 47 -5.38 -8.97 11.63
N GLY A 48 -5.48 -10.24 11.23
CA GLY A 48 -4.43 -10.90 10.43
C GLY A 48 -4.18 -10.19 9.10
N LEU A 49 -5.25 -9.78 8.41
CA LEU A 49 -5.14 -9.02 7.15
C LEU A 49 -4.54 -7.63 7.35
N HIS A 50 -4.88 -6.92 8.43
CA HIS A 50 -4.26 -5.63 8.75
C HIS A 50 -2.78 -5.79 9.06
N VAL A 51 -2.40 -6.77 9.89
CA VAL A 51 -0.99 -7.05 10.20
C VAL A 51 -0.21 -7.40 8.92
N GLY A 52 -0.71 -8.38 8.14
CA GLY A 52 -0.06 -8.79 6.90
C GLY A 52 0.00 -7.65 5.87
N GLY A 53 -1.08 -6.90 5.71
CA GLY A 53 -1.17 -5.76 4.80
C GLY A 53 -0.23 -4.62 5.18
N THR A 54 -0.13 -4.27 6.47
CA THR A 54 0.81 -3.27 6.96
C THR A 54 2.26 -3.70 6.73
N VAL A 55 2.60 -4.97 7.00
CA VAL A 55 3.96 -5.48 6.74
C VAL A 55 4.28 -5.39 5.25
N MET A 56 3.37 -5.83 4.37
CA MET A 56 3.57 -5.74 2.92
C MET A 56 3.62 -4.29 2.43
N LEU A 57 2.92 -3.37 3.08
CA LEU A 57 2.98 -1.93 2.77
C LEU A 57 4.37 -1.36 3.09
N ILE A 58 4.96 -1.75 4.22
CA ILE A 58 6.33 -1.37 4.58
C ILE A 58 7.32 -1.93 3.55
N VAL A 59 7.18 -3.21 3.18
CA VAL A 59 8.02 -3.84 2.15
C VAL A 59 7.87 -3.11 0.81
N ALA A 60 6.65 -2.74 0.42
CA ALA A 60 6.41 -1.97 -0.80
C ALA A 60 7.09 -0.59 -0.73
N TYR A 61 6.99 0.12 0.39
CA TYR A 61 7.67 1.41 0.57
C TYR A 61 9.20 1.29 0.46
N LEU A 62 9.79 0.28 1.10
CA LEU A 62 11.24 0.06 1.04
C LEU A 62 11.71 -0.31 -0.38
N THR A 63 11.01 -1.24 -1.04
CA THR A 63 11.35 -1.64 -2.42
C THR A 63 11.19 -0.50 -3.43
N GLY A 64 10.24 0.42 -3.21
CA GLY A 64 10.10 1.62 -4.03
C GLY A 64 11.25 2.61 -3.85
N ARG A 65 11.81 2.67 -2.64
CA ARG A 65 12.98 3.50 -2.32
C ARG A 65 14.26 2.93 -2.95
N ASP A 66 14.41 1.61 -2.93
CA ASP A 66 15.56 0.92 -3.52
C ASP A 66 15.52 0.96 -5.07
N ALA A 67 14.33 0.97 -5.67
CA ALA A 67 14.16 1.09 -7.13
C ALA A 67 14.34 2.53 -7.66
N ALA A 68 14.23 3.54 -6.80
CA ALA A 68 14.32 4.95 -7.18
C ALA A 68 15.59 5.37 -7.97
N PRO A 69 16.81 4.93 -7.59
CA PRO A 69 18.02 5.28 -8.34
C PRO A 69 18.20 4.49 -9.65
N GLU A 70 17.49 3.37 -9.83
CA GLU A 70 17.63 2.50 -11.01
C GLU A 70 16.69 2.89 -12.16
N VAL A 71 15.65 3.68 -11.87
CA VAL A 71 14.62 4.07 -12.83
C VAL A 71 14.87 5.49 -13.34
N PHE A 72 14.82 5.68 -14.67
CA PHE A 72 14.88 7.00 -15.27
C PHE A 72 13.65 7.84 -14.89
N THR A 73 13.89 8.94 -14.17
CA THR A 73 12.87 9.92 -13.78
C THR A 73 13.05 11.22 -14.56
N PRO A 74 12.13 11.54 -15.49
CA PRO A 74 12.12 12.85 -16.14
C PRO A 74 12.05 13.97 -15.08
N GLY A 75 12.75 15.09 -15.29
CA GLY A 75 12.75 16.21 -14.32
C GLY A 75 11.36 16.74 -13.97
N LEU A 76 10.39 16.63 -14.90
CA LEU A 76 8.98 16.99 -14.66
C LEU A 76 8.23 16.00 -13.74
N ALA A 77 8.68 14.74 -13.69
CA ALA A 77 8.08 13.70 -12.84
C ALA A 77 8.59 13.75 -11.40
N GLN A 78 9.71 14.45 -11.14
CA GLN A 78 10.36 14.48 -9.82
C GLN A 78 9.44 15.00 -8.72
N ALA A 79 8.64 16.03 -9.00
CA ALA A 79 7.67 16.55 -8.05
C ALA A 79 6.57 15.53 -7.69
N VAL A 80 6.15 14.72 -8.67
CA VAL A 80 5.13 13.67 -8.46
C VAL A 80 5.73 12.50 -7.69
N VAL A 81 7.00 12.14 -7.95
CA VAL A 81 7.72 11.10 -7.19
C VAL A 81 7.88 11.48 -5.73
N THR A 82 8.34 12.70 -5.45
CA THR A 82 8.48 13.18 -4.06
C THR A 82 7.13 13.15 -3.34
N ARG A 83 6.07 13.65 -4.00
CA ARG A 83 4.72 13.62 -3.43
C ARG A 83 4.19 12.20 -3.20
N HIS A 84 4.46 11.28 -4.13
CA HIS A 84 4.10 9.87 -3.98
C HIS A 84 4.81 9.26 -2.78
N TRP A 85 6.10 9.53 -2.57
CA TRP A 85 6.86 9.05 -1.42
C TRP A 85 6.36 9.61 -0.10
N ASP A 86 6.11 10.91 -0.02
CA ASP A 86 5.58 11.53 1.19
C ASP A 86 4.23 10.91 1.56
N GLN A 87 3.33 10.75 0.58
CA GLN A 87 2.03 10.11 0.82
C GLN A 87 2.16 8.62 1.14
N ALA A 88 3.10 7.90 0.54
CA ALA A 88 3.38 6.50 0.88
C ALA A 88 3.88 6.37 2.33
N LEU A 89 4.75 7.28 2.78
CA LEU A 89 5.22 7.33 4.16
C LEU A 89 4.07 7.64 5.14
N TRP A 90 3.20 8.59 4.80
CA TRP A 90 1.97 8.84 5.57
C TRP A 90 1.07 7.61 5.64
N CYS A 91 0.93 6.87 4.54
CA CYS A 91 0.21 5.59 4.49
C CYS A 91 0.82 4.56 5.44
N VAL A 92 2.15 4.40 5.44
CA VAL A 92 2.86 3.50 6.35
C VAL A 92 2.60 3.86 7.81
N TRP A 93 2.70 5.15 8.16
CA TRP A 93 2.41 5.61 9.52
C TRP A 93 0.95 5.41 9.90
N TYR A 94 0.02 5.74 9.00
CA TYR A 94 -1.41 5.56 9.23
C TYR A 94 -1.73 4.10 9.53
N PHE A 95 -1.42 3.20 8.60
CA PHE A 95 -1.71 1.78 8.78
C PHE A 95 -0.89 1.15 9.92
N GLY A 96 0.35 1.59 10.12
CA GLY A 96 1.18 1.17 11.25
C GLY A 96 0.54 1.49 12.60
N LEU A 97 0.11 2.73 12.80
CA LEU A 97 -0.54 3.17 14.03
C LEU A 97 -1.91 2.53 14.22
N THR A 98 -2.71 2.39 13.15
CA THR A 98 -4.04 1.76 13.25
C THR A 98 -3.93 0.27 13.58
N THR A 99 -2.99 -0.44 12.95
CA THR A 99 -2.75 -1.86 13.22
C THR A 99 -2.19 -2.06 14.62
N ALA A 100 -1.21 -1.24 15.03
CA ALA A 100 -0.66 -1.29 16.39
C ALA A 100 -1.73 -0.97 17.45
N GLY A 101 -2.56 0.05 17.22
CA GLY A 101 -3.67 0.42 18.10
C GLY A 101 -4.71 -0.70 18.21
N ARG A 102 -5.06 -1.35 17.09
CA ARG A 102 -5.96 -2.51 17.08
C ARG A 102 -5.39 -3.68 17.88
N VAL A 103 -4.14 -4.06 17.63
CA VAL A 103 -3.47 -5.17 18.34
C VAL A 103 -3.34 -4.85 19.82
N GLY A 104 -2.90 -3.64 20.18
CA GLY A 104 -2.80 -3.20 21.57
C GLY A 104 -4.15 -3.22 22.30
N LEU A 105 -5.23 -2.81 21.64
CA LEU A 105 -6.58 -2.87 22.21
C LEU A 105 -7.07 -4.30 22.40
N GLN A 106 -6.78 -5.20 21.45
CA GLN A 106 -7.07 -6.63 21.59
C GLN A 106 -6.24 -7.27 22.72
N MET A 107 -4.97 -6.92 22.87
CA MET A 107 -4.13 -7.44 23.95
C MET A 107 -4.59 -6.93 25.32
N ARG A 108 -5.02 -5.66 25.43
CA ARG A 108 -5.44 -5.06 26.70
C ARG A 108 -6.81 -5.54 27.17
N TYR A 109 -7.76 -5.68 26.25
CA TYR A 109 -9.16 -5.96 26.59
C TYR A 109 -9.66 -7.34 26.10
N GLY A 110 -8.81 -8.12 25.43
CA GLY A 110 -9.13 -9.43 24.85
C GLY A 110 -10.01 -9.33 23.62
N ARG A 111 -11.26 -8.89 23.81
CA ARG A 111 -12.26 -8.72 22.75
C ARG A 111 -12.55 -7.25 22.51
N LEU A 112 -12.48 -6.83 21.25
CA LEU A 112 -12.94 -5.52 20.84
C LEU A 112 -14.44 -5.36 21.18
N GLY A 113 -14.83 -4.24 21.78
CA GLY A 113 -16.24 -3.87 21.86
C GLY A 113 -16.85 -3.62 20.47
N ARG A 114 -18.18 -3.58 20.36
CA ARG A 114 -18.86 -3.22 19.10
C ARG A 114 -18.55 -1.78 18.68
N SER A 115 -18.51 -0.84 19.63
CA SER A 115 -18.14 0.56 19.40
C SER A 115 -16.69 0.71 18.92
N ALA A 116 -15.74 0.03 19.57
CA ALA A 116 -14.34 0.05 19.17
C ALA A 116 -14.13 -0.55 17.77
N ALA A 117 -14.82 -1.65 17.44
CA ALA A 117 -14.77 -2.23 16.11
C ALA A 117 -15.38 -1.31 15.04
N ALA A 118 -16.49 -0.64 15.34
CA ALA A 118 -17.08 0.35 14.45
C ALA A 118 -16.14 1.55 14.23
N GLY A 119 -15.52 2.06 15.28
CA GLY A 119 -14.51 3.13 15.18
C GLY A 119 -13.32 2.72 14.31
N LEU A 120 -12.78 1.51 14.52
CA LEU A 120 -11.69 0.99 13.69
C LEU A 120 -12.10 0.73 12.24
N ALA A 121 -13.36 0.37 11.98
CA ALA A 121 -13.87 0.23 10.62
C ALA A 121 -13.95 1.59 9.91
N VAL A 122 -14.43 2.63 10.58
CA VAL A 122 -14.46 4.01 10.04
C VAL A 122 -13.04 4.51 9.75
N VAL A 123 -12.11 4.30 10.68
CA VAL A 123 -10.69 4.58 10.47
C VAL A 123 -10.15 3.77 9.29
N GLY A 124 -10.46 2.48 9.19
CA GLY A 124 -10.08 1.64 8.05
C GLY A 124 -10.54 2.20 6.71
N VAL A 125 -11.79 2.66 6.61
CA VAL A 125 -12.33 3.30 5.39
C VAL A 125 -11.55 4.56 5.04
N GLY A 126 -11.21 5.39 6.03
CA GLY A 126 -10.32 6.54 5.82
C GLY A 126 -8.94 6.13 5.28
N GLY A 127 -8.37 5.04 5.79
CA GLY A 127 -7.13 4.46 5.29
C GLY A 127 -7.20 4.00 3.83
N VAL A 128 -8.32 3.43 3.40
CA VAL A 128 -8.53 3.03 1.98
C VAL A 128 -8.53 4.26 1.06
N LEU A 129 -9.14 5.37 1.48
CA LEU A 129 -9.09 6.62 0.71
C LEU A 129 -7.65 7.13 0.59
N LEU A 130 -6.89 7.13 1.68
CA LEU A 130 -5.47 7.50 1.65
C LEU A 130 -4.68 6.59 0.71
N LEU A 131 -4.91 5.28 0.77
CA LEU A 131 -4.27 4.30 -0.10
C LEU A 131 -4.59 4.53 -1.58
N ALA A 132 -5.84 4.88 -1.89
CA ALA A 132 -6.25 5.24 -3.25
C ALA A 132 -5.52 6.48 -3.77
N THR A 133 -5.29 7.49 -2.94
CA THR A 133 -4.50 8.68 -3.36
C THR A 133 -3.04 8.35 -3.67
N VAL A 134 -2.44 7.43 -2.92
CA VAL A 134 -1.06 6.96 -3.18
C VAL A 134 -1.03 6.15 -4.48
N ALA A 135 -2.00 5.27 -4.69
CA ALA A 135 -2.12 4.45 -5.89
C ALA A 135 -2.32 5.31 -7.15
N GLU A 136 -3.14 6.37 -7.07
CA GLU A 136 -3.34 7.32 -8.17
C GLU A 136 -2.02 7.99 -8.59
N LEU A 137 -1.24 8.48 -7.62
CA LEU A 137 0.06 9.08 -7.91
C LEU A 137 1.03 8.06 -8.51
N GLY A 138 1.04 6.83 -8.01
CA GLY A 138 1.83 5.73 -8.58
C GLY A 138 1.43 5.42 -10.03
N GLY A 139 0.12 5.41 -10.30
CA GLY A 139 -0.42 5.24 -11.65
C GLY A 139 0.04 6.36 -12.58
N ARG A 140 -0.03 7.61 -12.15
CA ARG A 140 0.44 8.76 -12.95
C ARG A 140 1.94 8.67 -13.28
N LEU A 141 2.77 8.22 -12.34
CA LEU A 141 4.20 8.00 -12.61
C LEU A 141 4.43 7.01 -13.76
N VAL A 142 3.66 5.92 -13.81
CA VAL A 142 3.79 4.89 -14.83
C VAL A 142 3.13 5.30 -16.16
N TYR A 143 1.90 5.79 -16.12
CA TYR A 143 1.09 6.05 -17.32
C TYR A 143 1.29 7.43 -17.95
N GLU A 144 1.51 8.49 -17.17
CA GLU A 144 1.74 9.84 -17.70
C GLU A 144 3.23 10.09 -17.96
N TYR A 145 4.10 9.63 -17.06
CA TYR A 145 5.53 9.95 -17.10
C TYR A 145 6.44 8.80 -17.53
N GLY A 146 5.89 7.59 -17.72
CA GLY A 146 6.65 6.43 -18.20
C GLY A 146 7.71 5.90 -17.24
N VAL A 147 7.64 6.28 -15.95
CA VAL A 147 8.62 5.89 -14.93
C VAL A 147 8.59 4.38 -14.74
N GLY A 148 9.70 3.71 -15.05
CA GLY A 148 9.84 2.26 -14.96
C GLY A 148 9.30 1.50 -16.17
N VAL A 149 8.94 2.19 -17.25
CA VAL A 149 8.50 1.60 -18.53
C VAL A 149 9.33 2.12 -19.71
N ALA A 150 9.82 3.35 -19.62
CA ALA A 150 10.75 3.90 -20.59
C ALA A 150 12.15 3.27 -20.40
N ALA A 151 12.61 2.51 -21.39
CA ALA A 151 14.01 2.11 -21.48
C ALA A 151 14.89 3.38 -21.55
N PRO A 152 16.13 3.35 -21.05
CA PRO A 152 17.11 4.38 -21.36
C PRO A 152 17.10 4.56 -22.88
N VAL A 153 16.97 5.79 -23.36
CA VAL A 153 17.22 6.09 -24.77
C VAL A 153 18.72 5.87 -24.97
N GLY A 154 19.11 4.62 -25.17
CA GLY A 154 20.42 4.27 -25.66
C GLY A 154 20.53 4.87 -27.05
N ASP A 155 21.59 5.67 -27.23
CA ASP A 155 22.16 6.12 -28.50
C ASP A 155 21.41 5.59 -29.73
N ARG A 156 20.39 6.33 -30.20
CA ARG A 156 20.17 6.43 -31.63
C ARG A 156 21.13 7.49 -32.14
N THR A 157 22.41 7.16 -32.13
CA THR A 157 23.35 7.75 -33.07
C THR A 157 22.90 7.33 -34.46
N LEU A 158 22.27 8.31 -35.12
CA LEU A 158 22.20 8.54 -36.55
C LEU A 158 23.06 7.57 -37.37
N ASN A 159 22.40 6.69 -38.13
CA ASN A 159 22.95 6.06 -39.33
C ASN A 159 22.15 6.55 -40.52
#